data_AF-A0A9E2R898-F1
#
_entry.id   AF-A0A9E2R898-F1
#
_cell.length_a   1.000
_cell.length_b   1.000
_cell.length_c   1.000
_cell.angle_alpha   90.00
_cell.angle_beta   90.00
_cell.angle_gamma   90.00
#
_symmetry.space_group_name_H-M   'P 1'
#
loop_
_entity.id
_entity.type
_entity.pdbx_description
1 polymer ?
#
loop_
_entity_poly.entity_id
_entity_poly.type
_entity_poly.pdbx_seq_one_letter_code
_entity_poly.pdbx_strand_id
1 'polypeptide(L)'
;HHVNEQGLQRAVKEALRLAGIVKPASCHTLRHSFGTHELEAGYDIRTVQELLGHKDVSTTMIYTHVMQKPGIGVKSPLDSL
;
A
#
# COMPACT_ATOMS: atom_id res chain seq x y z
N HIS A 1 16.94 13.98 15.13
CA HIS A 1 17.79 12.98 14.44
C HIS A 1 17.30 12.85 13.00
N HIS A 2 17.95 13.47 12.02
CA HIS A 2 17.66 13.23 10.61
C HIS A 2 18.37 11.95 10.18
N VAL A 3 17.63 10.85 10.06
CA VAL A 3 18.14 9.66 9.38
C VAL A 3 18.38 10.05 7.93
N ASN A 4 19.61 9.91 7.45
CA ASN A 4 19.94 10.23 6.07
C ASN A 4 19.16 9.27 5.15
N GLU A 5 18.26 9.82 4.34
CA GLU A 5 17.43 9.08 3.38
C GLU A 5 18.28 8.20 2.45
N GLN A 6 19.49 8.66 2.09
CA GLN A 6 20.43 7.89 1.29
C GLN A 6 20.93 6.62 1.99
N GLY A 7 21.06 6.66 3.32
CA GLY A 7 21.48 5.50 4.12
C GLY A 7 20.41 4.40 4.07
N LEU A 8 19.14 4.78 4.23
CA LEU A 8 18.02 3.85 4.16
C LEU A 8 17.87 3.24 2.75
N GLN A 9 17.97 4.06 1.70
CA GLN A 9 17.90 3.56 0.32
C GLN A 9 19.02 2.56 0.01
N ARG A 10 20.25 2.80 0.49
CA ARG A 10 21.38 1.87 0.34
C ARG A 10 21.13 0.55 1.08
N ALA A 11 20.63 0.63 2.31
CA ALA A 11 20.31 -0.55 3.11
C ALA A 11 19.23 -1.41 2.43
N VAL A 12 18.16 -0.79 1.91
CA VAL A 12 17.11 -1.50 1.17
C VAL A 12 17.66 -2.14 -0.11
N LYS A 13 18.51 -1.43 -0.86
CA LYS A 13 19.12 -1.98 -2.08
C LYS A 13 19.98 -3.21 -1.78
N GLU A 14 20.74 -3.19 -0.70
CA GLU A 14 21.54 -4.33 -0.27
C GLU A 14 20.65 -5.49 0.20
N ALA A 15 19.60 -5.21 0.97
CA ALA A 15 18.63 -6.23 1.39
C ALA A 15 17.95 -6.90 0.19
N LEU A 16 17.57 -6.14 -0.85
CA LEU A 16 17.00 -6.69 -2.08
C LEU A 16 17.98 -7.63 -2.81
N ARG A 17 19.27 -7.24 -2.86
CA ARG A 17 20.34 -8.07 -3.44
C ARG A 17 20.51 -9.37 -2.68
N LEU A 18 20.57 -9.31 -1.34
CA LEU A 18 20.70 -10.48 -0.48
C LEU A 18 19.48 -11.41 -0.54
N ALA A 19 18.28 -10.85 -0.70
CA ALA A 19 17.03 -11.59 -0.86
C ALA A 19 16.84 -12.20 -2.26
N GLY A 20 17.76 -11.95 -3.21
CA GLY A 20 17.63 -12.43 -4.59
C GLY A 20 16.48 -11.78 -5.38
N ILE A 21 15.99 -10.62 -4.94
CA ILE A 21 14.90 -9.91 -5.63
C ILE A 21 15.49 -9.15 -6.82
N VAL A 22 15.29 -9.69 -8.02
CA VAL A 22 15.78 -9.12 -9.29
C VAL A 22 14.92 -7.98 -9.82
N LYS A 23 13.68 -7.85 -9.32
CA LYS A 23 12.75 -6.79 -9.75
C LYS A 23 13.19 -5.44 -9.16
N PRO A 24 13.01 -4.33 -9.89
CA PRO A 24 13.25 -3.00 -9.35
C PRO A 24 12.36 -2.76 -8.12
N ALA A 25 12.98 -2.54 -6.96
CA ALA A 25 12.29 -2.22 -5.73
C ALA A 25 13.06 -1.16 -4.92
N SER A 26 12.33 -0.40 -4.11
CA SER A 26 12.84 0.70 -3.30
C SER A 26 12.01 0.84 -2.02
N CYS A 27 12.38 1.79 -1.14
CA CYS A 27 11.54 2.17 0.00
C CYS A 27 10.11 2.56 -0.43
N HIS A 28 9.96 3.18 -1.60
CA HIS A 28 8.65 3.54 -2.13
C HIS A 28 7.85 2.31 -2.54
N THR A 29 8.49 1.28 -3.10
CA THR A 29 7.86 -0.01 -3.39
C THR A 29 7.32 -0.66 -2.12
N LEU A 30 8.10 -0.63 -1.03
CA LEU A 30 7.65 -1.17 0.27
C LEU A 30 6.43 -0.40 0.82
N ARG A 31 6.42 0.93 0.68
CA ARG A 31 5.27 1.77 1.04
C ARG A 31 4.02 1.39 0.23
N HIS A 32 4.19 1.09 -1.06
CA HIS A 32 3.09 0.63 -1.91
C HIS A 32 2.57 -0.73 -1.47
N SER A 33 3.46 -1.68 -1.22
CA SER A 33 3.09 -3.01 -0.71
C SER A 33 2.32 -2.91 0.61
N PHE A 34 2.74 -2.05 1.53
CA PHE A 34 1.99 -1.79 2.77
C PHE A 34 0.58 -1.28 2.48
N GLY A 35 0.43 -0.22 1.66
CA GLY A 35 -0.90 0.33 1.32
C GLY A 35 -1.83 -0.70 0.66
N THR A 36 -1.30 -1.54 -0.23
CA THR A 36 -2.06 -2.64 -0.84
C THR A 36 -2.46 -3.69 0.20
N HIS A 37 -1.55 -4.14 1.06
CA HIS A 37 -1.84 -5.19 2.04
C HIS A 37 -2.87 -4.76 3.10
N GLU A 38 -2.83 -3.52 3.58
CA GLU A 38 -3.84 -3.03 4.54
C GLU A 38 -5.24 -3.04 3.90
N LEU A 39 -5.36 -2.59 2.65
CA LEU A 39 -6.64 -2.67 1.93
C LEU A 39 -7.06 -4.13 1.68
N GLU A 40 -6.12 -5.02 1.32
CA GLU A 40 -6.40 -6.44 1.11
C GLU A 40 -6.92 -7.12 2.38
N ALA A 41 -6.38 -6.72 3.53
CA ALA A 41 -6.80 -7.16 4.87
C ALA A 41 -8.16 -6.59 5.30
N GLY A 42 -8.77 -5.71 4.50
CA GLY A 42 -10.12 -5.19 4.69
C GLY A 42 -10.19 -3.88 5.48
N TYR A 43 -9.05 -3.20 5.68
CA TYR A 43 -9.05 -1.86 6.26
C TYR A 43 -9.74 -0.88 5.31
N ASP A 44 -10.47 0.08 5.87
CA ASP A 44 -11.10 1.11 5.06
C ASP A 44 -10.04 2.10 4.53
N ILE A 45 -10.38 2.75 3.41
CA ILE A 45 -9.47 3.64 2.71
C ILE A 45 -9.02 4.86 3.53
N ARG A 46 -9.80 5.31 4.52
CA ARG A 46 -9.44 6.43 5.40
C ARG A 46 -8.44 5.98 6.45
N THR A 47 -8.61 4.80 7.03
CA THR A 47 -7.60 4.22 7.93
C THR A 47 -6.26 4.04 7.21
N VAL A 48 -6.26 3.52 5.98
CA VAL A 48 -5.02 3.39 5.20
C VAL A 48 -4.42 4.76 4.84
N GLN A 49 -5.25 5.76 4.55
CA GLN A 49 -4.80 7.14 4.33
C GLN A 49 -4.05 7.70 5.55
N GLU A 50 -4.59 7.49 6.75
CA GLU A 50 -3.99 7.95 8.00
C GLU A 50 -2.66 7.24 8.29
N LEU A 51 -2.61 5.91 8.13
CA LEU A 51 -1.40 5.11 8.32
C LEU A 51 -0.27 5.52 7.36
N LEU A 52 -0.62 5.91 6.12
CA LEU A 52 0.34 6.41 5.15
C LEU A 52 0.68 7.89 5.34
N GLY A 53 -0.07 8.63 6.17
CA GLY A 53 0.10 10.07 6.35
C GLY A 53 -0.22 10.88 5.10
N HIS A 54 -1.17 10.40 4.27
CA HIS A 54 -1.57 11.11 3.06
C HIS A 54 -2.53 12.27 3.39
N LYS A 55 -2.18 13.46 2.91
CA LYS A 55 -3.00 14.67 3.09
C LYS A 55 -4.32 14.59 2.33
N ASP A 56 -4.34 13.94 1.18
CA ASP A 56 -5.51 13.79 0.33
C ASP A 56 -5.77 12.30 0.07
N VAL A 57 -7.04 11.89 0.25
CA VAL A 57 -7.50 10.53 0.00
C VAL A 57 -7.27 10.11 -1.45
N SER A 58 -7.29 11.06 -2.40
CA SER A 58 -6.99 10.80 -3.82
C SER A 58 -5.64 10.12 -4.03
N THR A 59 -4.65 10.41 -3.17
CA THR A 59 -3.32 9.77 -3.21
C THR A 59 -3.38 8.32 -2.73
N THR A 60 -4.27 7.99 -1.80
CA THR A 60 -4.50 6.62 -1.31
C THR A 60 -5.37 5.81 -2.26
N MET A 61 -6.28 6.46 -2.99
CA MET A 61 -7.17 5.81 -3.96
C MET A 61 -6.42 5.07 -5.08
N ILE A 62 -5.13 5.35 -5.32
CA ILE A 62 -4.33 4.58 -6.29
C ILE A 62 -4.33 3.07 -5.98
N TYR A 63 -4.42 2.69 -4.70
CA TYR A 63 -4.41 1.29 -4.29
C TYR A 63 -5.73 0.56 -4.53
N THR A 64 -6.84 1.29 -4.69
CA THR A 64 -8.14 0.65 -4.97
C THR A 64 -8.20 0.07 -6.37
N HIS A 65 -7.39 0.58 -7.31
CA HIS A 65 -7.30 0.02 -8.67
C HIS A 65 -6.62 -1.37 -8.68
N VAL A 66 -5.60 -1.55 -7.83
CA VAL A 66 -4.85 -2.82 -7.72
C VAL A 66 -5.72 -3.90 -7.08
N MET A 67 -6.62 -3.50 -6.17
CA MET A 67 -7.41 -4.43 -5.39
C MET A 67 -8.36 -5.32 -6.21
N GLN A 68 -8.80 -4.94 -7.43
CA GLN A 68 -9.76 -5.66 -8.31
C GLN A 68 -10.94 -6.39 -7.61
N LYS A 69 -11.18 -6.15 -6.33
CA LYS A 69 -12.34 -6.60 -5.59
C LYS A 69 -13.44 -5.63 -5.98
N PRO A 70 -14.50 -6.06 -6.68
CA PRO A 70 -15.67 -5.21 -6.87
C PRO A 70 -16.07 -4.75 -5.46
N GLY A 71 -16.01 -3.44 -5.22
CA GLY A 71 -16.07 -2.86 -3.89
C GLY A 71 -17.18 -3.51 -3.09
N ILE A 72 -16.84 -4.00 -1.88
CA ILE A 72 -17.70 -4.68 -0.91
C ILE A 72 -18.99 -5.13 -1.59
N GLY A 73 -18.95 -6.30 -2.27
CA GLY A 73 -20.04 -6.78 -3.12
C GLY A 73 -21.38 -6.33 -2.58
N VAL A 74 -21.91 -5.26 -3.17
CA VAL A 74 -23.03 -4.52 -2.59
C VAL A 74 -24.18 -5.49 -2.69
N LYS A 75 -24.53 -6.14 -1.57
CA LYS A 75 -25.74 -6.94 -1.51
C LYS A 75 -26.87 -5.97 -1.80
N SER A 76 -27.60 -6.25 -2.86
CA SER A 76 -28.77 -5.48 -3.19
C SER A 76 -29.70 -5.52 -1.97
N PRO A 77 -30.33 -4.40 -1.60
CA PRO A 77 -31.41 -4.42 -0.61
C PRO A 77 -32.52 -5.44 -0.98
N LEU A 78 -32.62 -5.78 -2.27
CA LEU A 78 -33.54 -6.78 -2.80
C LEU A 78 -33.04 -8.23 -2.66
N ASP A 79 -31.75 -8.47 -2.40
CA ASP A 79 -31.21 -9.83 -2.20
C ASP A 79 -31.62 -10.44 -0.84
N SER A 80 -32.26 -9.63 0.00
CA SER A 80 -32.78 -9.99 1.33
C SER A 80 -34.32 -9.99 1.41
N LEU A 81 -35.01 -9.90 0.27
CA LEU A 81 -36.47 -10.05 0.16
C LEU A 81 -36.89 -11.51 -0.09
#